data_AF-A0A2J9EXQ2-F1
#
_entry.id   AF-A0A2J9EXQ2-F1
#
_cell.length_a   1.000
_cell.length_b   1.000
_cell.length_c   1.000
_cell.angle_alpha   90.00
_cell.angle_beta   90.00
_cell.angle_gamma   90.00
#
_symmetry.space_group_name_H-M   'P 1'
#
loop_
_entity.id
_entity.type
_entity.pdbx_description
1 polymer ?
#
loop_
_entity_poly.entity_id
_entity_poly.type
_entity_poly.pdbx_seq_one_letter_code
_entity_poly.pdbx_strand_id
1 'polypeptide(L)'
;MNNTELENKVQQWFVDRNLHEANPVKQFLKLMEESGELFEGIAKDKSELIYDALGDIQVVLIGLEQQIKNGAQISANQQELELLLMVSSLGNIAQKLYAHVCHNET
;
A
#
# COMPACT_ATOMS: atom_id res chain seq x y z
N MET A 1 -16.21 -13.17 -9.12
CA MET A 1 -16.35 -12.40 -7.88
C MET A 1 -16.42 -10.94 -8.29
N ASN A 2 -17.44 -10.20 -7.89
CA ASN A 2 -17.48 -8.75 -8.14
C ASN A 2 -16.61 -8.01 -7.10
N ASN A 3 -16.28 -6.75 -7.35
CA ASN A 3 -15.39 -5.98 -6.46
C ASN A 3 -15.91 -5.90 -5.02
N THR A 4 -17.23 -5.78 -4.84
CA THR A 4 -17.87 -5.72 -3.51
C THR A 4 -17.75 -7.05 -2.74
N GLU A 5 -17.87 -8.19 -3.42
CA GLU A 5 -17.68 -9.51 -2.80
C GLU A 5 -16.24 -9.74 -2.35
N LEU A 6 -15.25 -9.24 -3.12
CA LEU A 6 -13.84 -9.32 -2.74
C LEU A 6 -13.58 -8.48 -1.49
N GLU A 7 -14.02 -7.21 -1.51
CA GLU A 7 -13.85 -6.29 -0.40
C GLU A 7 -14.41 -6.86 0.90
N ASN A 8 -15.65 -7.37 0.87
CA ASN A 8 -16.29 -7.98 2.04
C ASN A 8 -15.51 -9.18 2.59
N LYS A 9 -14.95 -10.03 1.72
CA LYS A 9 -14.16 -11.19 2.14
C LYS A 9 -12.83 -10.78 2.79
N VAL A 10 -12.16 -9.78 2.24
CA VAL A 10 -10.92 -9.26 2.81
C VAL A 10 -11.19 -8.59 4.15
N GLN A 11 -12.24 -7.78 4.25
CA GLN A 11 -12.66 -7.16 5.51
C GLN A 11 -12.99 -8.20 6.58
N GLN A 12 -13.69 -9.29 6.21
CA GLN A 12 -13.95 -10.39 7.13
C GLN A 12 -12.66 -11.11 7.55
N TRP A 13 -11.73 -11.34 6.61
CA TRP A 13 -10.43 -11.95 6.90
C TRP A 13 -9.61 -11.13 7.91
N PHE A 14 -9.70 -9.80 7.84
CA PHE A 14 -9.10 -8.87 8.80
C PHE A 14 -9.80 -8.93 10.17
N VAL A 15 -11.12 -9.05 10.22
CA VAL A 15 -11.89 -9.24 11.47
C VAL A 15 -11.51 -10.55 12.14
N ASP A 16 -11.49 -11.65 11.38
CA ASP A 16 -11.17 -13.00 11.88
C ASP A 16 -9.76 -13.09 12.50
N ARG A 17 -8.87 -12.17 12.12
CA ARG A 17 -7.49 -12.07 12.61
C ARG A 17 -7.25 -10.92 13.59
N ASN A 18 -8.30 -10.21 13.99
CA ASN A 18 -8.22 -9.05 14.86
C ASN A 18 -7.30 -7.94 14.32
N LEU A 19 -7.29 -7.74 13.00
CA LEU A 19 -6.51 -6.70 12.31
C LEU A 19 -7.34 -5.46 11.95
N HIS A 20 -8.66 -5.59 11.90
CA HIS A 20 -9.60 -4.54 11.48
C HIS A 20 -9.58 -3.24 12.32
N GLU A 21 -8.98 -3.25 13.52
CA GLU A 21 -8.75 -2.06 14.36
C GLU A 21 -7.27 -1.87 14.72
N ALA A 22 -6.37 -2.68 14.13
CA ALA A 22 -4.95 -2.54 14.36
C ALA A 22 -4.41 -1.23 13.78
N ASN A 23 -3.28 -0.78 14.31
CA ASN A 23 -2.65 0.47 13.93
C ASN A 23 -2.38 0.56 12.40
N PRO A 24 -2.99 1.52 11.68
CA PRO A 24 -2.84 1.69 10.23
C PRO A 24 -1.41 1.85 9.73
N VAL A 25 -0.49 2.35 10.56
CA VAL A 25 0.92 2.49 10.19
C VAL A 25 1.53 1.14 9.82
N LYS A 26 1.08 0.04 10.42
CA LYS A 26 1.56 -1.30 10.07
C LYS A 26 1.11 -1.75 8.68
N GLN A 27 -0.11 -1.39 8.26
CA GLN A 27 -0.56 -1.65 6.89
C GLN A 27 0.19 -0.79 5.88
N PHE A 28 0.54 0.45 6.22
CA PHE A 28 1.41 1.26 5.37
C PHE A 28 2.80 0.64 5.19
N LEU A 29 3.41 0.10 6.25
CA LEU A 29 4.68 -0.61 6.11
C LEU A 29 4.57 -1.83 5.19
N LYS A 30 3.48 -2.60 5.32
CA LYS A 30 3.22 -3.74 4.42
C LYS A 30 3.00 -3.26 2.98
N LEU A 31 2.31 -2.14 2.76
CA LEU A 31 2.16 -1.54 1.43
C LEU A 31 3.51 -1.22 0.78
N MET A 32 4.48 -0.73 1.56
CA MET A 32 5.83 -0.45 1.05
C MET A 32 6.62 -1.72 0.73
N GLU A 33 6.43 -2.79 1.50
CA GLU A 33 6.98 -4.12 1.22
C GLU A 33 6.47 -4.64 -0.13
N GLU A 34 5.15 -4.68 -0.33
CA GLU A 34 4.55 -5.18 -1.59
C GLU A 34 4.88 -4.28 -2.79
N SER A 35 5.01 -2.97 -2.57
CA SER A 35 5.48 -2.05 -3.61
C SER A 35 6.92 -2.38 -4.05
N GLY A 36 7.76 -2.83 -3.12
CA GLY A 36 9.12 -3.29 -3.42
C GLY A 36 9.13 -4.55 -4.28
N GLU A 37 8.25 -5.51 -3.98
CA GLU A 37 8.07 -6.72 -4.80
C GLU A 37 7.55 -6.39 -6.21
N LEU A 38 6.61 -5.45 -6.31
CA LEU A 38 6.12 -4.95 -7.59
C LEU A 38 7.26 -4.30 -8.39
N PHE A 39 8.10 -3.47 -7.77
CA PHE A 39 9.25 -2.86 -8.43
C PHE A 39 10.27 -3.92 -8.88
N GLU A 40 10.52 -4.94 -8.07
CA GLU A 40 11.36 -6.07 -8.48
C GLU A 40 10.76 -6.80 -9.70
N GLY A 41 9.47 -7.10 -9.65
CA GLY A 41 8.74 -7.78 -10.72
C GLY A 41 8.86 -7.05 -12.04
N ILE A 42 8.64 -5.73 -12.04
CA ILE A 42 8.79 -4.87 -13.21
C ILE A 42 10.25 -4.82 -13.68
N ALA A 43 11.20 -4.59 -12.76
CA ALA A 43 12.62 -4.45 -13.13
C ALA A 43 13.23 -5.74 -13.71
N LYS A 44 12.69 -6.90 -13.36
CA LYS A 44 13.16 -8.22 -13.80
C LYS A 44 12.25 -8.90 -14.82
N ASP A 45 11.21 -8.20 -15.30
CA ASP A 45 10.20 -8.73 -16.24
C ASP A 45 9.58 -10.07 -15.79
N LYS A 46 9.23 -10.16 -14.50
CA LYS A 46 8.64 -11.35 -13.87
C LYS A 46 7.14 -11.17 -13.67
N SER A 47 6.34 -11.54 -14.67
CA SER A 47 4.88 -11.36 -14.66
C SER A 47 4.19 -11.98 -13.44
N GLU A 48 4.60 -13.18 -13.02
CA GLU A 48 4.03 -13.85 -11.84
C GLU A 48 4.21 -13.01 -10.56
N LEU A 49 5.39 -12.42 -10.37
CA LEU A 49 5.68 -11.56 -9.23
C LEU A 49 4.89 -10.25 -9.29
N ILE A 50 4.68 -9.71 -10.50
CA ILE A 50 3.85 -8.52 -10.70
C ILE A 50 2.40 -8.81 -10.30
N TYR A 51 1.83 -9.94 -10.72
CA TYR A 51 0.45 -10.29 -10.40
C TYR A 51 0.24 -10.55 -8.90
N ASP A 52 1.19 -11.24 -8.26
CA ASP A 52 1.17 -11.52 -6.83
C ASP A 52 1.22 -10.22 -6.01
N ALA A 53 2.22 -9.37 -6.29
CA ALA A 53 2.38 -8.09 -5.61
C ALA A 53 1.17 -7.15 -5.79
N LEU A 54 0.55 -7.12 -6.98
CA LEU A 54 -0.69 -6.35 -7.20
C LEU A 54 -1.86 -6.88 -6.38
N GLY A 55 -1.97 -8.21 -6.23
CA GLY A 55 -2.95 -8.86 -5.38
C GLY A 55 -2.77 -8.51 -3.91
N ASP A 56 -1.52 -8.54 -3.42
CA ASP A 56 -1.20 -8.22 -2.03
C ASP A 56 -1.39 -6.73 -1.73
N ILE A 57 -0.99 -5.84 -2.64
CA ILE A 57 -1.31 -4.40 -2.55
C ILE A 57 -2.82 -4.20 -2.42
N GLN A 58 -3.64 -4.90 -3.22
CA GLN A 58 -5.09 -4.78 -3.17
C GLN A 58 -5.67 -5.19 -1.80
N VAL A 59 -5.15 -6.27 -1.20
CA VAL A 59 -5.54 -6.73 0.14
C VAL A 59 -5.14 -5.70 1.21
N VAL A 60 -3.93 -5.17 1.14
CA VAL A 60 -3.42 -4.15 2.06
C VAL A 60 -4.26 -2.88 2.00
N LEU A 61 -4.61 -2.40 0.80
CA LEU A 61 -5.42 -1.18 0.63
C LEU A 61 -6.83 -1.33 1.19
N ILE A 62 -7.49 -2.48 0.97
CA ILE A 62 -8.81 -2.75 1.55
C ILE A 62 -8.74 -2.79 3.08
N GLY A 63 -7.72 -3.45 3.63
CA GLY A 63 -7.49 -3.53 5.07
C GLY A 63 -7.20 -2.17 5.72
N LEU A 64 -6.35 -1.37 5.07
CA LEU A 64 -6.03 -0.02 5.50
C LEU A 64 -7.28 0.87 5.53
N GLU A 65 -8.10 0.81 4.49
CA GLU A 65 -9.37 1.56 4.44
C GLU A 65 -10.32 1.13 5.56
N GLN A 66 -10.44 -0.17 5.83
CA GLN A 66 -11.26 -0.70 6.91
C GLN A 66 -10.80 -0.16 8.28
N GLN A 67 -9.49 -0.18 8.56
CA GLN A 67 -8.94 0.32 9.82
C GLN A 67 -9.21 1.82 10.01
N ILE A 68 -9.07 2.62 8.94
CA ILE A 68 -9.39 4.06 8.99
C ILE A 68 -10.88 4.28 9.26
N LYS A 69 -11.76 3.56 8.55
CA LYS A 69 -13.22 3.64 8.74
C LYS A 69 -13.66 3.24 10.15
N ASN A 70 -12.96 2.28 10.76
CA ASN A 70 -13.23 1.83 12.13
C ASN A 70 -12.66 2.77 13.21
N GLY A 71 -11.91 3.81 12.83
CA GLY A 71 -11.31 4.73 13.78
C GLY A 71 -10.14 4.12 14.57
N ALA A 72 -9.41 3.19 13.94
CA ALA A 72 -8.21 2.59 14.53
C ALA A 72 -7.23 3.66 15.00
N GLN A 73 -6.63 3.45 16.18
CA GLN A 73 -5.65 4.40 16.71
C GLN A 73 -4.38 4.40 15.85
N ILE A 74 -4.01 5.59 15.37
CA ILE A 74 -2.81 5.81 14.57
C ILE A 74 -1.69 6.26 15.51
N SER A 75 -0.60 5.50 15.53
CA SER A 75 0.62 5.88 16.22
C SER A 75 1.84 5.43 15.43
N ALA A 76 2.90 6.22 15.45
CA ALA A 76 4.15 5.89 14.79
C ALA A 76 5.29 6.17 15.77
N ASN A 77 6.27 5.27 15.82
CA ASN A 77 7.54 5.57 16.44
C ASN A 77 8.39 6.48 15.54
N GLN A 78 9.53 6.96 16.06
CA GLN A 78 10.40 7.88 15.32
C GLN A 78 10.85 7.35 13.95
N GLN A 79 11.20 6.06 13.86
CA GLN A 79 11.65 5.44 12.62
C GLN A 79 10.49 5.33 11.60
N GLU A 80 9.29 4.99 12.07
CA GLU A 80 8.09 4.93 11.22
C GLU A 80 7.73 6.32 10.68
N LEU A 81 7.86 7.38 11.50
CA LEU A 81 7.65 8.76 11.07
C LEU A 81 8.67 9.17 10.00
N GLU A 82 9.95 8.84 10.20
CA GLU A 82 11.01 9.14 9.22
C GLU A 82 10.76 8.42 7.88
N LEU A 83 10.32 7.15 7.92
CA LEU A 83 9.95 6.40 6.73
C LEU A 83 8.76 7.04 6.00
N LEU A 84 7.71 7.44 6.72
CA LEU A 84 6.55 8.14 6.14
C LEU A 84 6.98 9.43 5.42
N LEU A 85 7.85 10.22 6.04
CA LEU A 85 8.38 11.46 5.45
C LEU A 85 9.26 11.18 4.21
N MET A 86 10.09 10.14 4.27
CA MET A 86 10.91 9.72 3.14
C MET A 86 10.05 9.33 1.94
N VAL A 87 9.02 8.49 2.14
CA VAL A 87 8.12 8.06 1.07
C VAL A 87 7.36 9.24 0.46
N SER A 88 6.92 10.21 1.29
CA SER A 88 6.30 11.44 0.78
C SER A 88 7.27 12.22 -0.14
N SER A 89 8.55 12.27 0.20
CA SER A 89 9.56 12.96 -0.60
C SER A 89 9.83 12.23 -1.92
N LEU A 90 9.88 10.90 -1.90
CA LEU A 90 9.96 10.07 -3.11
C LEU A 90 8.75 10.29 -4.01
N GLY A 91 7.54 10.38 -3.45
CA GLY A 91 6.32 10.67 -4.21
C GLY A 91 6.41 12.00 -4.97
N ASN A 92 6.93 13.05 -4.33
CA ASN A 92 7.14 14.34 -4.98
C ASN A 92 8.16 14.25 -6.15
N ILE A 93 9.23 13.46 -5.99
CA ILE A 93 10.21 13.24 -7.06
C ILE A 93 9.57 12.45 -8.20
N ALA A 94 8.82 11.39 -7.89
CA ALA A 94 8.12 10.59 -8.87
C ALA A 94 7.12 11.42 -9.69
N GLN A 95 6.38 12.33 -9.06
CA GLN A 95 5.47 13.25 -9.75
C GLN A 95 6.20 14.17 -10.72
N LYS A 96 7.36 14.74 -10.32
CA LYS A 96 8.17 15.58 -11.21
C LYS A 96 8.70 14.78 -12.41
N LEU A 97 9.21 13.58 -12.17
CA LEU A 97 9.67 12.69 -13.24
C LEU A 97 8.52 12.34 -14.21
N TYR A 98 7.34 12.01 -13.67
CA TYR A 98 6.17 11.74 -14.48
C TYR A 98 5.76 12.95 -15.33
N ALA A 99 5.68 14.14 -14.74
CA ALA A 99 5.36 15.38 -15.45
C ALA A 99 6.38 15.68 -16.56
N HIS A 100 7.66 15.47 -16.30
CA HIS A 100 8.70 15.61 -17.31
C HIS A 100 8.50 14.63 -18.47
N VAL A 101 8.29 13.34 -18.18
CA VAL A 101 8.12 12.30 -19.20
C VAL A 101 6.85 12.51 -20.03
N CYS A 102 5.74 12.94 -19.41
CA CYS A 102 4.44 13.06 -20.09
C CYS A 102 4.19 14.45 -20.71
N HIS A 103 4.78 15.51 -20.16
CA HIS A 103 4.47 16.89 -20.51
C HIS A 103 5.70 17.75 -20.84
N ASN A 104 6.91 17.18 -20.76
CA ASN A 104 8.17 17.89 -21.03
C ASN A 104 8.39 19.11 -20.10
N GLU A 105 7.78 19.09 -18.93
CA GLU A 105 7.96 20.08 -17.85
C GLU A 105 9.29 19.84 -17.14
N THR A 106 10.01 20.90 -16.77
CA THR A 106 11.29 20.83 -16.00
C THR A 106 11.09 20.96 -14.51
#